data_AF-A0A1J7HLC3-F1
#
_entry.id   AF-A0A1J7HLC3-F1
#
_cell.length_a   1.000
_cell.length_b   1.000
_cell.length_c   1.000
_cell.angle_alpha   90.00
_cell.angle_beta   90.00
_cell.angle_gamma   90.00
#
_symmetry.space_group_name_H-M   'P 1'
#
loop_
_entity.id
_entity.type
_entity.pdbx_description
1 polymer ?
#
loop_
_entity_poly.entity_id
_entity_poly.type
_entity_poly.pdbx_seq_one_letter_code
_entity_poly.pdbx_strand_id
1 'polypeptide(L)'
;MEVYGKSLVAAPANVIYLSSILGHDGPVPVHKCNWKCENEHVCGNMYRCKLTRLTHICDKNCNQRILYDNHTSLCLASGQMFPLTQAEEQAVRGVCRKLDAENSTTDGYSFKRRRDAQFHPSPFERSFSAVSPICSQVGDGMDMS
;
A
#
# COMPACT_ATOMS: atom_id res chain seq x y z
N MET A 1 1.10 5.37 -45.93
CA MET A 1 1.26 4.09 -45.21
C MET A 1 2.58 4.27 -44.46
N GLU A 2 2.61 4.53 -43.16
CA GLU A 2 2.07 3.75 -42.05
C GLU A 2 1.35 4.63 -41.02
N VAL A 3 0.22 4.14 -40.50
CA VAL A 3 -0.58 4.78 -39.46
C VAL A 3 0.13 4.54 -38.13
N TYR A 4 0.65 5.59 -37.52
CA TYR A 4 1.24 5.55 -36.17
C TYR A 4 0.12 5.34 -35.15
N GLY A 5 -0.25 4.07 -34.96
CA GLY A 5 -1.21 3.64 -33.96
C GLY A 5 -0.66 3.92 -32.57
N LYS A 6 -1.08 5.03 -31.98
CA LYS A 6 -1.00 5.29 -30.54
C LYS A 6 -1.81 4.21 -29.83
N SER A 7 -1.15 3.10 -29.53
CA SER A 7 -1.68 2.03 -28.70
C SER A 7 -1.62 2.49 -27.24
N LEU A 8 -2.54 3.37 -26.86
CA LEU A 8 -2.84 3.66 -25.46
C LEU A 8 -3.63 2.47 -24.89
N VAL A 9 -2.95 1.33 -24.73
CA VAL A 9 -3.50 0.23 -23.95
C VAL A 9 -3.37 0.64 -22.50
N ALA A 10 -4.48 1.14 -21.95
CA ALA A 10 -4.64 1.31 -20.52
C ALA A 10 -4.21 0.01 -19.83
N ALA A 11 -3.20 0.12 -18.96
CA ALA A 11 -2.86 -0.97 -18.05
C ALA A 11 -4.15 -1.39 -17.31
N PRO A 12 -4.28 -2.67 -16.89
CA PRO A 12 -5.37 -3.05 -16.01
C PRO A 12 -5.41 -2.07 -14.84
N ALA A 13 -6.59 -1.54 -14.51
CA ALA A 13 -6.76 -0.45 -13.54
C ALA A 13 -6.14 -0.73 -12.14
N ASN A 14 -5.70 -1.96 -11.89
CA ASN A 14 -5.17 -2.46 -10.62
C ASN A 14 -3.64 -2.62 -10.62
N VAL A 15 -2.92 -2.28 -11.70
CA VAL A 15 -1.46 -2.41 -11.74
C VAL A 15 -0.80 -1.10 -11.28
N ILE A 16 -0.11 -1.15 -10.14
CA ILE A 16 0.62 0.00 -9.60
C ILE A 16 2.12 -0.17 -9.86
N TYR A 17 2.67 0.67 -10.73
CA TYR A 17 4.11 0.71 -10.99
C TYR A 17 4.84 1.42 -9.85
N LEU A 18 5.95 0.85 -9.39
CA LEU A 18 6.80 1.51 -8.39
C LEU A 18 7.34 2.85 -8.92
N SER A 19 7.67 2.93 -10.21
CA SER A 19 8.16 4.16 -10.82
C SER A 19 7.17 5.32 -10.69
N SER A 20 5.86 5.03 -10.69
CA SER A 20 4.82 6.03 -10.53
C SER A 20 4.71 6.52 -9.08
N ILE A 21 4.85 5.62 -8.10
CA ILE A 21 4.85 5.98 -6.67
C ILE A 21 6.09 6.82 -6.33
N LEU A 22 7.24 6.45 -6.87
CA LEU A 22 8.52 7.11 -6.62
C LEU A 22 8.73 8.39 -7.44
N GLY A 23 7.81 8.71 -8.36
CA GLY A 23 7.93 9.90 -9.22
C GLY A 23 9.07 9.83 -10.25
N HIS A 24 9.43 8.61 -10.68
CA HIS A 24 10.49 8.38 -11.68
C HIS A 24 9.97 8.31 -13.12
N ASP A 25 8.65 8.35 -13.33
CA ASP A 25 8.10 8.39 -14.68
C ASP A 25 8.34 9.78 -15.30
N GLY A 26 9.06 9.82 -16.41
CA GLY A 26 9.30 11.04 -17.18
C GLY A 26 8.06 11.48 -17.99
N PRO A 27 8.13 12.66 -18.65
CA PRO A 27 7.02 13.19 -19.44
C PRO A 27 6.70 12.36 -20.69
N VAL A 28 7.63 11.52 -21.12
CA VAL A 28 7.46 10.64 -22.28
C VAL A 28 7.07 9.24 -21.79
N PRO A 29 5.90 8.72 -22.18
CA PRO A 29 5.49 7.37 -21.82
C PRO A 29 6.42 6.36 -22.51
N VAL A 30 7.21 5.65 -21.71
CA VAL A 30 8.03 4.52 -22.16
C VAL A 30 7.16 3.26 -22.17
N HIS A 31 7.44 2.35 -23.09
CA HIS A 31 6.77 1.06 -23.15
C HIS A 31 6.82 0.33 -21.80
N LYS A 32 5.65 0.02 -21.24
CA LYS A 32 5.52 -0.90 -20.14
C LYS A 32 5.09 -2.27 -20.70
N CYS A 33 5.97 -3.26 -20.60
CA CYS A 33 5.61 -4.67 -20.83
C CYS A 33 4.38 -5.06 -20.01
N ASN A 34 3.54 -5.87 -20.63
CA ASN A 34 2.35 -6.46 -20.05
C ASN A 34 2.26 -7.93 -20.50
N TRP A 35 1.18 -8.61 -20.12
CA TRP A 35 0.93 -10.01 -20.46
C TRP A 35 0.86 -10.32 -21.98
N LYS A 36 0.69 -9.29 -22.83
CA LYS A 36 0.72 -9.46 -24.31
C LYS A 36 2.13 -9.41 -24.88
N CYS A 37 3.12 -9.02 -24.08
CA CYS A 37 4.51 -8.94 -24.51
C CYS A 37 5.16 -10.30 -24.41
N GLU A 38 5.81 -10.73 -25.49
CA GLU A 38 6.73 -11.86 -25.45
C GLU A 38 8.13 -11.34 -25.13
N ASN A 39 8.61 -11.60 -23.91
CA ASN A 39 9.92 -11.16 -23.46
C ASN A 39 10.92 -12.31 -23.54
N GLU A 40 12.02 -12.09 -24.26
CA GLU A 40 13.11 -13.04 -24.44
C GLU A 40 14.25 -12.74 -23.47
N HIS A 41 14.72 -13.74 -22.73
CA HIS A 41 15.94 -13.60 -21.94
C HIS A 41 17.17 -13.59 -22.87
N VAL A 42 18.02 -12.57 -22.73
CA VAL A 42 19.20 -12.41 -23.60
C VAL A 42 20.45 -12.91 -22.87
N CYS A 43 20.79 -12.28 -21.73
CA CYS A 43 21.92 -12.66 -20.90
C CYS A 43 21.81 -11.99 -19.52
N GLY A 44 22.30 -12.62 -18.44
CA GLY A 44 22.30 -12.02 -17.10
C GLY A 44 20.90 -11.55 -16.68
N ASN A 45 20.77 -10.26 -16.36
CA ASN A 45 19.48 -9.61 -16.06
C ASN A 45 18.85 -8.88 -17.26
N MET A 46 19.33 -9.12 -18.48
CA MET A 46 18.86 -8.48 -19.71
C MET A 46 17.73 -9.29 -20.36
N TYR A 47 16.64 -8.62 -20.68
CA TYR A 47 15.47 -9.17 -21.38
C TYR A 47 15.11 -8.27 -22.57
N ARG A 48 14.61 -8.84 -23.66
CA ARG A 48 14.19 -8.10 -24.85
C ARG A 48 12.72 -8.37 -25.14
N CYS A 49 11.90 -7.32 -25.19
CA CYS A 49 10.52 -7.44 -25.63
C CYS A 49 10.49 -7.65 -27.16
N LYS A 50 9.96 -8.77 -27.65
CA LYS A 50 9.90 -9.06 -29.09
C LYS A 50 8.95 -8.14 -29.84
N LEU A 51 7.89 -7.66 -29.17
CA LEU A 51 6.89 -6.77 -29.76
C LEU A 51 7.46 -5.38 -30.08
N THR A 52 8.16 -4.76 -29.12
CA THR A 52 8.68 -3.38 -29.25
C THR A 52 10.16 -3.32 -29.57
N ARG A 53 10.85 -4.47 -29.51
CA ARG A 53 12.32 -4.59 -29.61
C ARG A 53 13.10 -3.85 -28.53
N LEU A 54 12.42 -3.38 -27.48
CA LEU A 54 13.06 -2.70 -26.36
C LEU A 54 13.76 -3.70 -25.44
N THR A 55 14.94 -3.31 -24.98
CA THR A 55 15.74 -4.08 -24.04
C THR A 55 15.51 -3.54 -22.62
N HIS A 56 15.23 -4.45 -21.69
CA HIS A 56 15.02 -4.21 -20.28
C HIS A 56 16.19 -4.78 -19.49
N ILE A 57 16.81 -3.95 -18.65
CA ILE A 57 17.73 -4.40 -17.60
C ILE A 57 16.86 -4.61 -16.36
N CYS A 58 16.64 -5.86 -15.98
CA CYS A 58 15.73 -6.27 -14.93
C CYS A 58 16.47 -6.41 -13.61
N ASP A 59 16.77 -5.28 -12.98
CA ASP A 59 17.31 -5.19 -11.62
C ASP A 59 16.34 -4.44 -10.68
N LYS A 60 16.83 -4.09 -9.49
CA LYS A 60 16.10 -3.28 -8.50
C LYS A 60 15.69 -1.90 -9.03
N ASN A 61 16.31 -1.36 -10.07
CA ASN A 61 15.97 -0.04 -10.62
C ASN A 61 15.05 -0.16 -11.85
N CYS A 62 14.62 -1.37 -12.21
CA CYS A 62 13.80 -1.59 -13.39
C CYS A 62 12.43 -0.89 -13.26
N ASN A 63 12.13 -0.01 -14.21
CA ASN A 63 10.86 0.73 -14.29
C ASN A 63 9.65 -0.14 -14.70
N GLN A 64 9.89 -1.43 -14.97
CA GLN A 64 8.90 -2.47 -15.22
C GLN A 64 8.42 -3.16 -13.93
N ARG A 65 8.95 -2.77 -12.76
CA ARG A 65 8.53 -3.28 -11.45
C ARG A 65 7.16 -2.72 -11.05
N ILE A 66 6.27 -3.64 -10.68
CA ILE A 66 4.96 -3.36 -10.12
C ILE A 66 4.92 -3.84 -8.68
N LEU A 67 4.08 -3.21 -7.86
CA LEU A 67 3.82 -3.68 -6.51
C LEU A 67 3.07 -5.01 -6.58
N TYR A 68 3.54 -6.02 -5.85
CA TYR A 68 2.92 -7.34 -5.83
C TYR A 68 2.34 -7.66 -4.45
N ASP A 69 3.12 -7.45 -3.40
CA ASP A 69 2.67 -7.51 -2.01
C ASP A 69 3.26 -6.32 -1.20
N ASN A 70 3.13 -6.34 0.12
CA ASN A 70 3.59 -5.26 0.99
C ASN A 70 5.12 -5.12 1.13
N HIS A 71 5.88 -6.13 0.70
CA HIS A 71 7.32 -6.26 0.88
C HIS A 71 8.06 -6.65 -0.40
N THR A 72 7.34 -6.91 -1.49
CA THR A 72 7.90 -7.39 -2.74
C THR A 72 7.24 -6.73 -3.95
N SER A 73 7.98 -6.79 -5.05
CA SER A 73 7.60 -6.24 -6.33
C SER A 73 7.93 -7.23 -7.44
N LEU A 74 7.16 -7.21 -8.51
CA LEU A 74 7.31 -8.09 -9.66
C LEU A 74 7.77 -7.28 -10.88
N CYS A 75 8.83 -7.70 -11.56
CA CYS A 75 9.17 -7.14 -12.87
C CYS A 75 8.34 -7.80 -13.97
N LEU A 76 7.54 -7.03 -14.70
CA LEU A 76 6.71 -7.55 -15.79
C LEU A 76 7.51 -8.02 -17.02
N ALA A 77 8.76 -7.59 -17.16
CA ALA A 77 9.62 -8.02 -18.27
C ALA A 77 10.27 -9.39 -17.99
N SER A 78 10.86 -9.57 -16.81
CA SER A 78 11.56 -10.81 -16.43
C SER A 78 10.73 -11.82 -15.64
N GLY A 79 9.59 -11.41 -15.07
CA GLY A 79 8.81 -12.21 -14.13
C GLY A 79 9.48 -12.40 -12.77
N GLN A 80 10.59 -11.70 -12.49
CA GLN A 80 11.33 -11.85 -11.25
C GLN A 80 10.73 -11.01 -10.12
N MET A 81 10.78 -11.57 -8.91
CA MET A 81 10.39 -10.92 -7.67
C MET A 81 11.60 -10.22 -7.03
N PHE A 82 11.39 -9.00 -6.56
CA PHE A 82 12.39 -8.20 -5.87
C PHE A 82 11.84 -7.74 -4.52
N PRO A 83 12.58 -7.92 -3.41
CA PRO A 83 12.21 -7.32 -2.14
C PRO A 83 12.22 -5.79 -2.26
N LEU A 84 11.25 -5.16 -1.61
CA LEU A 84 11.20 -3.71 -1.50
C LEU A 84 12.34 -3.23 -0.61
N THR A 85 12.96 -2.13 -1.01
CA THR A 85 13.87 -1.40 -0.12
C THR A 85 13.08 -0.68 0.96
N GLN A 86 13.71 -0.35 2.09
CA GLN A 86 13.05 0.39 3.17
C GLN A 86 12.39 1.71 2.67
N ALA A 87 13.03 2.40 1.72
CA ALA A 87 12.48 3.61 1.11
C ALA A 87 11.23 3.31 0.27
N GLU A 88 11.25 2.24 -0.52
CA GLU A 88 10.11 1.79 -1.31
C GLU A 88 8.94 1.39 -0.40
N GLU A 89 9.19 0.65 0.68
CA GLU A 89 8.15 0.31 1.66
C GLU A 89 7.53 1.55 2.31
N GLN A 90 8.33 2.59 2.61
CA GLN A 90 7.81 3.87 3.15
C GLN A 90 6.92 4.57 2.14
N ALA A 91 7.31 4.58 0.87
CA ALA A 91 6.53 5.20 -0.20
C ALA A 91 5.22 4.44 -0.46
N VAL A 92 5.25 3.10 -0.38
CA VAL A 92 4.10 2.23 -0.66
C VAL A 92 3.11 2.17 0.51
N ARG A 93 3.54 2.41 1.76
CA ARG A 93 2.69 2.35 2.97
C ARG A 93 1.38 3.15 2.87
N GLY A 94 1.39 4.29 2.17
CA GLY A 94 0.19 5.13 1.95
C GLY A 94 -0.70 4.66 0.80
N VAL A 95 -0.16 3.86 -0.12
CA VAL A 95 -0.85 3.33 -1.31
C VAL A 95 -1.68 2.10 -0.95
N CYS A 96 -1.13 1.15 -0.18
CA CYS A 96 -1.88 -0.06 0.23
C CYS A 96 -3.14 0.27 1.04
N ARG A 97 -3.10 1.30 1.90
CA ARG A 97 -4.26 1.73 2.70
C ARG A 97 -5.44 2.24 1.87
N LYS A 98 -5.21 2.69 0.63
CA LYS A 98 -6.29 3.09 -0.29
C LYS A 98 -6.91 1.88 -0.99
N LEU A 99 -6.10 0.93 -1.44
CA LEU A 99 -6.58 -0.30 -2.07
C LEU A 99 -7.39 -1.18 -1.11
N ASP A 100 -6.97 -1.31 0.15
CA ASP A 100 -7.73 -2.08 1.15
C ASP A 100 -9.12 -1.47 1.41
N ALA A 101 -9.24 -0.14 1.35
CA ALA A 101 -10.53 0.57 1.49
C ALA A 101 -11.44 0.40 0.25
N GLU A 102 -10.85 0.26 -0.95
CA GLU A 102 -11.58 0.06 -2.21
C GLU A 102 -11.98 -1.41 -2.42
N ASN A 103 -11.17 -2.38 -2.00
CA ASN A 103 -11.56 -3.80 -2.04
C ASN A 103 -12.60 -4.15 -0.97
N SER A 104 -12.60 -3.46 0.18
CA SER A 104 -13.62 -3.65 1.23
C SER A 104 -14.97 -2.99 0.93
N THR A 105 -15.07 -2.17 -0.13
CA THR A 105 -16.34 -1.52 -0.51
C THR A 105 -17.21 -2.36 -1.45
N THR A 106 -16.76 -3.53 -1.90
CA THR A 106 -17.57 -4.42 -2.75
C THR A 106 -18.43 -5.41 -1.95
N ASP A 107 -18.14 -5.65 -0.67
CA ASP A 107 -18.98 -6.49 0.19
C ASP A 107 -19.57 -5.69 1.35
N GLY A 108 -20.84 -5.32 1.20
CA GLY A 108 -21.77 -5.22 2.32
C GLY A 108 -21.67 -3.99 3.23
N TYR A 109 -22.69 -3.15 3.10
CA TYR A 109 -23.33 -2.43 4.22
C TYR A 109 -22.65 -1.15 4.74
N SER A 110 -23.23 -0.04 4.28
CA SER A 110 -23.21 1.30 4.85
C SER A 110 -23.01 1.38 6.37
N PHE A 111 -21.89 1.97 6.81
CA PHE A 111 -21.80 2.57 8.16
C PHE A 111 -21.35 4.02 8.08
N LYS A 112 -22.33 4.92 7.96
CA LYS A 112 -22.16 6.30 8.42
C LYS A 112 -22.04 6.28 9.95
N ARG A 113 -20.83 6.31 10.50
CA ARG A 113 -20.64 6.76 11.89
C ARG A 113 -20.31 8.24 11.88
N ARG A 114 -21.38 9.03 11.99
CA ARG A 114 -21.33 10.42 12.46
C ARG A 114 -20.54 10.44 13.77
N ARG A 115 -19.44 11.16 13.76
CA ARG A 115 -18.64 11.45 14.95
C ARG A 115 -19.33 12.60 15.69
N ASP A 116 -20.28 12.25 16.55
CA ASP A 116 -20.74 13.11 17.64
C ASP A 116 -20.91 12.22 18.87
N ALA A 117 -19.80 12.06 19.61
CA ALA A 117 -19.81 11.40 20.90
C ALA A 117 -20.22 12.41 21.97
N GLN A 118 -21.52 12.69 22.08
CA GLN A 118 -22.07 13.04 23.39
C GLN A 118 -22.12 11.74 24.20
N PHE A 119 -21.19 11.64 25.15
CA PHE A 119 -21.13 10.55 26.12
C PHE A 119 -22.41 10.54 26.97
N HIS A 120 -23.37 9.71 26.59
CA HIS A 120 -24.44 9.33 27.50
C HIS A 120 -23.99 8.08 28.27
N PRO A 121 -23.83 8.15 29.59
CA PRO A 121 -23.50 6.99 30.39
C PRO A 121 -24.67 5.99 30.40
N SER A 122 -24.31 4.71 30.34
CA SER A 122 -25.23 3.56 30.33
C SER A 122 -26.03 3.46 31.64
N PRO A 123 -27.30 3.03 31.63
CA PRO A 123 -28.14 2.93 32.83
C PRO A 123 -27.61 1.94 33.90
N PHE A 124 -26.67 1.06 33.54
CA PHE A 124 -26.16 0.01 34.42
C PHE A 124 -24.99 0.42 35.31
N GLU A 125 -24.40 1.61 35.16
CA GLU A 125 -23.24 2.06 35.97
C GLU A 125 -23.62 2.77 37.28
N ARG A 126 -24.91 2.90 37.61
CA ARG A 126 -25.38 3.67 38.78
C ARG A 126 -25.24 2.99 40.14
N SER A 127 -24.64 1.80 40.24
CA SER A 127 -24.66 1.01 41.48
C SER A 127 -23.45 1.16 42.40
N PHE A 128 -22.42 1.95 42.05
CA PHE A 128 -21.21 2.05 42.90
C PHE A 128 -20.88 3.45 43.41
N SER A 129 -21.77 4.45 43.24
CA SER A 129 -21.49 5.84 43.63
C SER A 129 -22.07 6.27 44.99
N ALA A 130 -22.65 5.34 45.77
CA ALA A 130 -23.33 5.65 47.02
C ALA A 130 -22.61 5.06 48.24
N VAL A 131 -21.37 5.49 48.50
CA VAL A 131 -20.80 5.45 49.85
C VAL A 131 -20.09 6.78 50.11
N SER A 132 -20.65 7.56 51.03
CA SER A 132 -20.13 8.85 51.49
C SER A 132 -18.77 8.68 52.19
N PRO A 133 -17.85 9.65 52.11
CA PRO A 133 -16.59 9.58 52.83
C PRO A 133 -16.81 9.79 54.33
N ILE A 134 -16.38 8.83 55.15
CA ILE A 134 -16.30 9.01 56.61
C ILE A 134 -15.02 9.79 56.90
N CYS A 135 -15.18 10.96 57.53
CA CYS A 135 -14.10 11.83 57.95
C CYS A 135 -13.62 11.43 59.36
N SER A 136 -12.33 11.08 59.52
CA SER A 136 -11.63 11.14 60.81
C SER A 136 -10.09 11.18 60.66
N GLN A 137 -9.56 12.39 60.87
CA GLN A 137 -8.32 12.84 61.54
C GLN A 137 -7.09 11.91 61.74
N VAL A 138 -5.92 12.44 61.33
CA VAL A 138 -4.61 12.64 62.02
C VAL A 138 -4.06 11.60 63.04
N GLY A 139 -2.76 11.27 62.88
CA GLY A 139 -1.84 10.65 63.87
C GLY A 139 -1.70 9.13 63.71
N ASP A 140 -0.57 8.44 63.83
CA ASP A 140 0.71 8.73 64.48
C ASP A 140 1.80 7.77 63.93
N GLY A 141 3.07 8.11 64.14
CA GLY A 141 4.27 7.51 63.52
C GLY A 141 4.51 6.01 63.75
N MET A 142 5.27 5.41 62.82
CA MET A 142 5.86 4.08 63.00
C MET A 142 7.38 4.19 63.14
N ASP A 143 7.83 3.97 64.38
CA ASP A 143 9.22 3.77 64.77
C ASP A 143 9.73 2.43 64.22
N MET A 144 10.95 2.41 63.70
CA MET A 144 11.58 1.22 63.10
C MET A 144 12.73 0.79 64.01
N SER A 145 12.54 -0.33 64.69
CA SER A 145 13.60 -1.12 65.33
C SER A 145 13.80 -2.43 64.58
#